data_AF-A0A2M7Y885-F1
#
_entry.id   AF-A0A2M7Y885-F1
#
_cell.length_a   1.000
_cell.length_b   1.000
_cell.length_c   1.000
_cell.angle_alpha   90.00
_cell.angle_beta   90.00
_cell.angle_gamma   90.00
#
_symmetry.space_group_name_H-M   'P 1'
#
loop_
_entity.id
_entity.type
_entity.pdbx_description
1 polymer ?
#
loop_
_entity_poly.entity_id
_entity_poly.type
_entity_poly.pdbx_seq_one_letter_code
_entity_poly.pdbx_strand_id
1 'polypeptide(L)' 'MTDAAGKGARNAKQDGDIAAMSFEDAMKALEAIVEKLESGEAPLEESITLYERGALLRAHC' A
#
# COMPACT_ATOMS: atom_id res chain seq x y z
N MET A 1 11.32 -5.34 21.35
CA MET A 1 11.72 -3.96 21.01
C MET A 1 12.80 -3.96 19.94
N THR A 2 12.55 -4.61 18.78
CA THR A 2 13.50 -4.71 17.65
C THR A 2 12.75 -5.16 16.39
N ASP A 3 12.30 -4.26 15.50
CA ASP A 3 12.21 -4.55 14.04
C ASP A 3 11.98 -3.30 13.14
N ALA A 4 12.45 -2.12 13.53
CA ALA A 4 12.34 -0.94 12.65
C ALA A 4 13.16 -1.09 11.35
N ALA A 5 14.22 -1.92 11.37
CA ALA A 5 15.08 -2.18 10.22
C ALA A 5 14.35 -2.91 9.08
N GLY A 6 13.39 -3.79 9.39
CA GLY A 6 12.62 -4.51 8.38
C GLY A 6 11.56 -3.63 7.67
N LYS A 7 11.06 -2.56 8.29
CA LYS A 7 10.03 -1.69 7.68
C LYS A 7 10.60 -0.78 6.58
N GLY A 8 11.80 -0.22 6.78
CA GLY A 8 12.42 0.69 5.80
C GLY A 8 12.77 0.04 4.46
N ALA A 9 13.34 -1.17 4.48
CA ALA A 9 13.66 -1.91 3.26
C ALA A 9 12.39 -2.41 2.52
N ARG A 10 11.32 -2.74 3.26
CA ARG A 10 10.03 -3.12 2.68
C ARG A 10 9.34 -1.96 1.97
N ASN A 11 9.37 -0.75 2.53
CA ASN A 11 8.81 0.43 1.88
C ASN A 11 9.55 0.76 0.58
N ALA A 12 10.89 0.80 0.59
CA ALA A 12 11.66 1.10 -0.63
C ALA A 12 11.37 0.11 -1.77
N LYS A 13 11.14 -1.17 -1.45
CA LYS A 13 10.72 -2.17 -2.43
C LYS A 13 9.29 -1.93 -2.92
N GLN A 14 8.34 -1.62 -2.03
CA GLN A 14 6.96 -1.32 -2.40
C GLN A 14 6.85 -0.09 -3.30
N ASP A 15 7.62 0.96 -3.00
CA ASP A 15 7.69 2.19 -3.80
C ASP A 15 8.23 1.88 -5.20
N GLY A 16 9.30 1.08 -5.30
CA GLY A 16 9.86 0.65 -6.58
C GLY A 16 8.90 -0.24 -7.38
N ASP A 17 8.17 -1.14 -6.70
CA ASP A 17 7.16 -2.00 -7.34
C ASP A 17 6.00 -1.14 -7.91
N ILE A 18 5.56 -0.10 -7.19
CA ILE A 18 4.50 0.83 -7.63
C ILE A 18 4.96 1.69 -8.80
N ALA A 19 6.19 2.22 -8.74
CA ALA A 19 6.75 3.06 -9.81
C ALA A 19 6.84 2.33 -11.17
N ALA A 20 6.89 1.00 -11.16
CA ALA A 20 6.90 0.16 -12.36
C ALA A 20 5.50 -0.23 -12.87
N MET A 21 4.42 0.11 -12.15
CA MET A 21 3.04 -0.23 -12.54
C MET A 21 2.54 0.64 -13.69
N SER A 22 1.71 0.05 -14.56
CA SER A 22 0.88 0.82 -15.47
C SER A 22 -0.21 1.58 -14.68
N PHE A 23 -0.79 2.62 -15.29
CA PHE A 23 -1.91 3.36 -14.69
C PHE A 23 -3.10 2.43 -14.36
N GLU A 24 -3.44 1.52 -15.28
CA GLU A 24 -4.56 0.59 -15.10
C GLU A 24 -4.30 -0.40 -13.94
N ASP A 25 -3.07 -0.93 -13.84
CA ASP A 25 -2.70 -1.82 -12.75
C ASP A 25 -2.70 -1.09 -11.40
N ALA A 26 -2.19 0.15 -11.37
CA ALA A 26 -2.17 0.97 -10.17
C ALA A 26 -3.59 1.34 -9.72
N MET A 27 -4.49 1.68 -10.65
CA MET A 27 -5.89 1.95 -10.36
C MET A 27 -6.60 0.73 -9.78
N LYS A 28 -6.42 -0.44 -10.41
CA LYS A 28 -7.02 -1.70 -9.93
C LYS A 28 -6.50 -2.08 -8.53
N ALA A 29 -5.22 -1.86 -8.26
CA ALA A 29 -4.65 -2.07 -6.93
C ALA A 29 -5.21 -1.10 -5.89
N LEU A 30 -5.43 0.16 -6.28
CA LEU A 30 -6.02 1.19 -5.39
C LEU A 30 -7.47 0.86 -5.05
N GLU A 31 -8.28 0.46 -6.03
CA GLU A 31 -9.68 0.05 -5.83
C GLU A 31 -9.78 -1.12 -4.83
N ALA A 32 -8.95 -2.14 -4.98
CA ALA A 32 -8.92 -3.29 -4.06
C ALA A 32 -8.55 -2.88 -2.62
N ILE A 33 -7.67 -1.89 -2.46
CA ILE A 33 -7.31 -1.36 -1.13
C ILE A 33 -8.50 -0.60 -0.52
N VAL A 34 -9.18 0.23 -1.30
CA VAL A 34 -10.36 0.97 -0.84
C VAL A 34 -11.44 0.00 -0.40
N GLU A 35 -11.77 -1.01 -1.22
CA GLU A 35 -12.75 -2.04 -0.89
C GLU A 35 -12.42 -2.73 0.45
N LYS A 36 -11.15 -3.08 0.67
CA LYS A 36 -10.72 -3.73 1.91
C LYS A 36 -10.78 -2.81 3.13
N LEU A 37 -10.47 -1.53 2.97
CA LEU A 37 -10.58 -0.54 4.05
C LEU A 37 -12.05 -0.26 4.41
N GLU A 38 -12.91 -0.16 3.40
CA GLU A 38 -14.35 0.09 3.58
C GLU A 38 -15.08 -1.08 4.22
N SER A 39 -14.59 -2.33 4.05
CA SER A 39 -15.19 -3.48 4.73
C SER A 39 -15.02 -3.43 6.25
N GLY A 40 -14.02 -2.72 6.76
CA GLY A 40 -13.74 -2.59 8.19
C GLY A 40 -13.26 -3.87 8.86
N GLU A 41 -12.95 -4.91 8.09
CA GLU A 41 -12.54 -6.23 8.60
C GLU A 41 -11.03 -6.34 8.84
N ALA A 42 -10.23 -5.41 8.29
CA ALA A 42 -8.79 -5.42 8.43
C ALA A 42 -8.37 -4.96 9.85
N PRO A 43 -7.46 -5.68 10.53
CA PRO A 43 -6.83 -5.20 11.76
C PRO A 43 -6.19 -3.82 11.59
N LEU A 44 -5.97 -3.10 12.70
CA LEU A 44 -5.43 -1.73 12.67
C LEU A 44 -4.09 -1.63 11.94
N GLU A 45 -3.15 -2.54 12.23
CA GLU A 45 -1.82 -2.55 11.62
C GLU A 45 -1.89 -2.80 10.10
N GLU A 46 -2.83 -3.66 9.67
CA GLU A 46 -3.08 -3.91 8.25
C GLU A 46 -3.71 -2.67 7.59
N SER A 47 -4.69 -2.05 8.25
CA SER A 47 -5.36 -0.84 7.78
C SER A 47 -4.39 0.32 7.57
N ILE A 48 -3.42 0.50 8.48
CA ILE A 48 -2.34 1.50 8.32
C ILE A 48 -1.48 1.19 7.10
N THR A 49 -1.11 -0.08 6.91
CA THR A 49 -0.30 -0.51 5.76
C THR A 49 -1.05 -0.32 4.43
N LEU A 50 -2.34 -0.66 4.40
CA LEU A 50 -3.24 -0.44 3.27
C LEU A 50 -3.37 1.05 2.94
N TYR A 51 -3.53 1.91 3.94
CA TYR A 51 -3.59 3.36 3.77
C TYR A 51 -2.28 3.93 3.20
N GLU A 52 -1.12 3.57 3.77
CA GLU A 52 0.20 4.01 3.29
C GLU A 52 0.39 3.62 1.82
N ARG A 53 0.07 2.37 1.45
CA ARG A 53 0.15 1.88 0.08
C ARG A 53 -0.84 2.58 -0.86
N GLY A 54 -2.08 2.79 -0.42
CA GLY A 54 -3.10 3.49 -1.19
C GLY A 54 -2.71 4.94 -1.49
N ALA A 55 -2.06 5.62 -0.55
CA ALA A 55 -1.56 6.98 -0.76
C ALA A 55 -0.46 7.05 -1.83
N LEU A 56 0.41 6.03 -1.89
CA LEU A 56 1.45 5.92 -2.92
C LEU A 56 0.85 5.61 -4.30
N LEU A 57 -0.10 4.68 -4.39
CA LEU A 57 -0.81 4.37 -5.64
C LEU A 57 -1.56 5.59 -6.18
N ARG A 58 -2.25 6.34 -5.31
CA ARG A 58 -2.92 7.60 -5.68
C ARG A 58 -1.94 8.66 -6.18
N ALA A 59 -0.72 8.70 -5.65
CA ALA A 59 0.30 9.65 -6.09
C ALA A 59 0.95 9.24 -7.43
N HIS A 60 0.93 7.94 -7.76
CA HIS A 60 1.46 7.38 -9.00
C HIS A 60 0.50 7.55 -10.19
N CYS A 61 -0.80 7.32 -9.97
CA CYS A 61 -1.85 7.51 -10.96
C CYS A 61 -2.04 8.99 -11.34
#